data_AF-A0A2M7SQI8-F1
#
_entry.id   AF-A0A2M7SQI8-F1
#
_cell.length_a   1.000
_cell.length_b   1.000
_cell.length_c   1.000
_cell.angle_alpha   90.00
_cell.angle_beta   90.00
_cell.angle_gamma   90.00
#
_symmetry.space_group_name_H-M   'P 1'
#
loop_
_entity.id
_entity.type
_entity.pdbx_description
1 polymer ?
#
loop_
_entity_poly.entity_id
_entity_poly.type
_entity_poly.pdbx_seq_one_letter_code
_entity_poly.pdbx_strand_id
1 'polypeptide(L)' 'TRRMPVRFYLVAVLFILFDIEVVFFLPWAIVFRQLGLFGLVEMLIFIVILLVGYVYAWKKGALEWE' A
#
# COMPACT_ATOMS: atom_id res chain seq x y z
N THR A 1 19.42 15.90 -23.55
CA THR A 1 18.12 15.53 -22.94
C THR A 1 18.35 14.58 -21.77
N ARG A 2 18.43 15.10 -20.54
CA ARG A 2 18.54 14.26 -19.33
C ARG A 2 17.21 13.50 -19.16
N ARG A 3 17.18 12.21 -19.52
CA ARG A 3 16.05 11.34 -19.17
C ARG A 3 16.15 11.11 -17.66
N MET A 4 15.39 11.88 -16.89
CA MET A 4 15.20 11.56 -15.48
C MET A 4 14.67 10.12 -15.43
N PRO A 5 15.31 9.23 -14.67
CA PRO A 5 14.90 7.86 -14.71
C PRO A 5 13.52 7.72 -14.07
N VAL A 6 12.51 7.33 -14.85
CA VAL A 6 11.10 7.16 -14.42
C VAL A 6 10.99 6.20 -13.21
N ARG A 7 12.01 5.38 -13.00
CA ARG A 7 12.24 4.54 -11.81
C ARG A 7 12.10 5.27 -10.47
N PHE A 8 12.60 6.49 -10.31
CA PHE A 8 12.46 7.21 -9.03
C PHE A 8 11.01 7.69 -8.77
N TYR A 9 10.25 7.94 -9.83
CA TYR A 9 8.85 8.33 -9.71
C TYR A 9 8.00 7.15 -9.22
N LEU A 10 8.23 5.94 -9.74
CA LEU A 10 7.49 4.74 -9.30
C LEU A 10 7.74 4.42 -7.83
N VAL A 11 8.98 4.54 -7.36
CA VAL A 11 9.32 4.37 -5.94
C VAL A 11 8.63 5.45 -5.08
N ALA A 12 8.61 6.70 -5.53
CA ALA A 12 7.93 7.79 -4.81
C ALA A 12 6.41 7.57 -4.73
N VAL A 13 5.77 7.15 -5.82
CA VAL A 13 4.33 6.83 -5.84
C VAL A 13 4.02 5.64 -4.93
N LEU A 14 4.87 4.61 -4.94
CA LEU A 14 4.72 3.44 -4.06
C LEU A 14 4.89 3.84 -2.59
N PHE A 15 5.85 4.71 -2.29
CA PHE A 15 6.06 5.25 -0.95
C PHE A 15 4.85 6.06 -0.46
N ILE A 16 4.31 6.94 -1.31
CA ILE A 16 3.09 7.72 -0.99
C ILE A 16 1.90 6.78 -0.73
N LEU A 17 1.73 5.73 -1.55
CA LEU A 17 0.66 4.76 -1.38
C LEU A 17 0.76 4.03 -0.03
N PHE A 18 1.97 3.59 0.32
CA PHE A 18 2.24 2.90 1.58
C PHE A 18 2.06 3.83 2.80
N ASP A 19 2.47 5.10 2.69
CA ASP A 19 2.28 6.07 3.76
C ASP A 19 0.78 6.35 4.00
N ILE A 20 0.00 6.46 2.93
CA ILE A 20 -1.47 6.57 2.99
C ILE A 20 -2.08 5.33 3.66
N GLU A 21 -1.62 4.13 3.33
CA GLU A 21 -2.08 2.89 3.97
C GLU A 21 -1.89 2.93 5.49
N VAL A 22 -0.73 3.37 5.98
CA VAL A 22 -0.45 3.49 7.42
C VAL A 22 -1.36 4.55 8.07
N VAL A 23 -1.63 5.66 7.40
CA VAL A 23 -2.58 6.67 7.88
C VAL A 23 -3.99 6.09 8.08
N PHE A 24 -4.42 5.16 7.22
CA PHE A 24 -5.70 4.46 7.38
C PHE A 24 -5.69 3.42 8.51
N PHE A 25 -4.54 2.80 8.79
CA PHE A 25 -4.40 1.86 9.90
C PHE A 25 -4.53 2.54 11.28
N LEU A 26 -4.06 3.78 11.43
CA LEU A 26 -4.07 4.50 12.71
C LEU A 26 -5.48 4.61 13.34
N PRO A 27 -6.50 5.17 12.66
CA PRO A 27 -7.84 5.26 13.24
C PRO A 27 -8.43 3.89 13.50
N TRP A 28 -8.23 2.93 12.59
CA TRP A 28 -8.69 1.55 12.78
C TRP A 28 -8.11 0.92 14.05
N ALA A 29 -6.81 1.06 14.29
CA ALA A 29 -6.15 0.53 15.48
C ALA A 29 -6.69 1.17 16.77
N ILE A 30 -7.06 2.46 16.72
CA ILE A 30 -7.67 3.16 17.86
C ILE A 30 -9.08 2.62 18.16
N VAL A 31 -9.90 2.39 17.13
CA VAL A 31 -11.28 1.90 17.31
C VAL A 31 -11.41 0.38 17.38
N PHE A 32 -10.31 -0.36 17.17
CA PHE A 32 -10.29 -1.83 17.16
C PHE A 32 -10.96 -2.45 18.40
N ARG A 33 -10.79 -1.83 19.58
CA ARG A 33 -11.43 -2.27 20.83
C ARG A 33 -12.97 -2.25 20.79
N GLN A 34 -13.58 -1.41 19.95
CA GLN A 34 -15.04 -1.30 19.83
C GLN A 34 -15.61 -2.19 18.72
N LEU A 35 -14.86 -2.42 17.62
CA LEU A 35 -15.33 -3.21 16.49
C LEU A 35 -15.18 -4.74 16.66
N GLY A 36 -14.29 -5.20 17.55
CA GLY A 36 -14.10 -6.63 17.84
C GLY A 36 -13.80 -7.45 16.58
N LEU A 37 -14.51 -8.57 16.39
CA LEU A 37 -14.34 -9.48 15.25
C LEU A 37 -14.63 -8.82 13.88
N PHE A 38 -15.55 -7.86 13.84
CA PHE A 38 -15.93 -7.18 12.59
C PHE A 38 -14.77 -6.31 12.07
N GLY A 39 -14.12 -5.57 12.97
CA GLY A 39 -12.96 -4.77 12.64
C GLY A 39 -11.76 -5.61 12.19
N LEU A 40 -11.63 -6.84 12.71
CA LEU A 40 -10.57 -7.76 12.32
C LEU A 40 -10.76 -8.24 10.86
N VAL A 41 -11.99 -8.57 10.46
CA VAL A 41 -12.32 -8.97 9.08
C VAL A 41 -12.12 -7.81 8.10
N GLU A 42 -12.58 -6.62 8.45
CA GLU A 42 -12.40 -5.42 7.62
C GLU A 42 -10.92 -5.14 7.35
N MET A 43 -10.07 -5.26 8.38
CA MET A 43 -8.64 -5.03 8.19
C MET A 43 -7.96 -6.12 7.37
N LEU A 44 -8.40 -7.37 7.52
CA LEU A 44 -7.87 -8.47 6.73
C LEU A 44 -8.22 -8.29 5.24
N ILE A 45 -9.44 -7.84 4.94
CA ILE A 45 -9.86 -7.48 3.58
C ILE A 45 -9.02 -6.31 3.04
N PHE A 46 -8.80 -5.27 3.85
CA PHE A 46 -8.01 -4.10 3.47
C PHE A 46 -6.57 -4.49 3.09
N ILE A 47 -5.90 -5.29 3.94
CA ILE A 47 -4.55 -5.83 3.65
C ILE A 47 -4.55 -6.65 2.35
N VAL A 48 -5.53 -7.53 2.14
CA VAL A 48 -5.59 -8.37 0.94
C VAL A 48 -5.72 -7.53 -0.32
N ILE A 49 -6.56 -6.50 -0.31
CA ILE A 49 -6.74 -5.60 -1.46
C ILE A 49 -5.42 -4.87 -1.78
N LEU A 50 -4.72 -4.36 -0.76
CA LEU A 50 -3.45 -3.67 -0.92
C LEU A 50 -2.34 -4.61 -1.39
N LEU A 51 -2.27 -5.83 -0.85
CA LEU A 51 -1.37 -6.88 -1.32
C LEU A 51 -1.58 -7.19 -2.80
N VAL A 52 -2.83 -7.30 -3.25
CA VAL A 52 -3.13 -7.52 -4.68
C VAL A 52 -2.65 -6.34 -5.52
N GLY A 53 -2.89 -5.10 -5.08
CA GLY A 53 -2.39 -3.89 -5.74
C GLY A 53 -0.86 -3.84 -5.81
N TYR A 54 -0.19 -4.20 -4.72
CA TYR A 54 1.27 -4.25 -4.61
C TYR A 54 1.86 -5.32 -5.52
N VAL A 55 1.33 -6.54 -5.49
CA VAL A 55 1.76 -7.65 -6.35
C VAL A 55 1.54 -7.31 -7.83
N TYR A 56 0.44 -6.62 -8.16
CA TYR A 56 0.20 -6.15 -9.52
C TYR A 56 1.23 -5.10 -9.94
N ALA A 57 1.52 -4.11 -9.09
CA ALA A 57 2.54 -3.09 -9.36
C ALA A 57 3.94 -3.72 -9.52
N TRP A 58 4.26 -4.73 -8.69
CA TRP A 58 5.49 -5.51 -8.79
C TRP A 58 5.57 -6.26 -10.12
N LYS A 59 4.51 -7.01 -10.49
CA LYS A 59 4.45 -7.76 -11.76
C LYS A 59 4.51 -6.87 -13.00
N LYS A 60 4.10 -5.61 -12.89
CA LYS A 60 4.15 -4.63 -13.98
C LYS A 60 5.54 -4.00 -14.16
N GLY A 61 6.56 -4.50 -13.47
CA GLY A 61 7.94 -4.08 -13.64
C GLY A 61 8.27 -2.75 -12.99
N ALA A 62 7.47 -2.27 -12.02
CA ALA A 62 7.82 -1.06 -11.27
C ALA A 62 9.09 -1.22 -10.40
N LEU A 63 9.55 -2.46 -10.24
CA LEU A 63 10.69 -2.88 -9.43
C LEU A 63 11.67 -3.79 -10.21
N GLU A 64 11.56 -3.88 -11.54
CA GLU A 64 12.56 -4.62 -12.35
C GLU A 64 13.80 -3.75 -12.53
N TRP A 65 14.90 -4.24 -11.96
CA TRP A 65 16.24 -3.67 -12.03
C TRP A 65 16.99 -4.25 -13.23
N GLU A 66 16.94 -3.54 -14.36
CA GLU A 66 17.99 -3.51 -15.39
C GLU A 66 18.36 -2.05 -15.72
#